data_AF-A0A1E1V568-F1
#
_entry.id   AF-A0A1E1V568-F1
#
_cell.length_a   1.000
_cell.length_b   1.000
_cell.length_c   1.000
_cell.angle_alpha   90.00
_cell.angle_beta   90.00
_cell.angle_gamma   90.00
#
_symmetry.space_group_name_H-M   'P 1'
#
loop_
_entity.id
_entity.type
_entity.pdbx_description
1 polymer ?
#
loop_
_entity_poly.entity_id
_entity_poly.type
_entity_poly.pdbx_seq_one_letter_code
_entity_poly.pdbx_strand_id
1 'polypeptide(L)' 'MGQSTPIHPQDGASHLFLVGQSKHGFWVARDLEGQSEGIFREKKDAVRFAMFEGGHPNAVMLSPNAVEPSFGMGVR' A
#
# COMPACT_ATOMS: atom_id res chain seq x y z
N MET A 1 -1.94 30.99 13.68
CA MET A 1 -1.27 29.92 14.45
C MET A 1 -1.68 28.62 13.80
N GLY A 2 -0.86 28.14 12.85
CA GLY A 2 -1.18 26.96 12.05
C GLY A 2 -1.08 25.72 12.92
N GLN A 3 -2.18 24.98 13.04
CA GLN A 3 -2.21 23.69 13.69
C GLN A 3 -1.30 22.75 12.89
N SER A 4 -0.09 22.52 13.39
CA SER A 4 0.73 21.39 12.95
C SER A 4 -0.05 20.14 13.37
N THR A 5 -0.69 19.47 12.40
CA THR A 5 -1.20 18.13 12.61
C THR A 5 -0.11 17.33 13.31
N PRO A 6 -0.44 16.58 14.38
CA PRO A 6 0.53 15.66 14.93
C PRO A 6 0.99 14.78 13.77
N ILE A 7 2.29 14.87 13.46
CA ILE A 7 3.05 13.77 12.87
C ILE A 7 2.73 12.59 13.77
N HIS A 8 1.69 11.82 13.43
CA HIS A 8 1.33 10.64 14.18
C HIS A 8 2.60 9.79 14.17
N PRO A 9 3.22 9.55 15.32
CA PRO A 9 4.15 8.44 15.42
C PRO A 9 3.31 7.25 14.96
N GLN A 10 3.79 6.59 13.92
CA GLN A 10 3.25 5.34 13.39
C GLN A 10 2.96 4.45 14.60
N ASP A 11 1.70 4.47 15.05
CA ASP A 11 1.26 3.65 16.15
C ASP A 11 1.56 2.22 15.72
N GLY A 12 2.05 1.38 16.61
CA GLY A 12 2.48 0.01 16.31
C GLY A 12 1.34 -0.92 15.84
N ALA A 13 0.26 -0.37 15.28
CA ALA A 13 -0.66 -1.05 14.42
C ALA A 13 0.13 -1.70 13.29
N SER A 14 0.27 -3.01 13.40
CA SER A 14 0.79 -3.87 12.34
C SER A 14 -0.08 -3.72 11.10
N HIS A 15 0.26 -2.78 10.20
CA HIS A 15 -0.52 -2.52 9.01
C HIS A 15 -0.25 -3.65 8.01
N LEU A 16 -1.29 -4.45 7.76
CA LEU A 16 -1.25 -5.47 6.72
C LEU A 16 -1.49 -4.82 5.36
N PHE A 17 -0.62 -5.15 4.42
CA PHE A 17 -0.65 -4.68 3.05
C PHE A 17 -1.07 -5.81 2.12
N LEU A 18 -2.13 -5.58 1.37
CA LEU A 18 -2.52 -6.40 0.24
C LEU A 18 -1.67 -6.04 -0.97
N VAL A 19 -0.96 -7.02 -1.52
CA VAL A 19 -0.13 -6.86 -2.72
C VAL A 19 -0.65 -7.75 -3.84
N GLY A 20 -0.99 -7.18 -4.98
CA GLY A 20 -1.48 -7.93 -6.14
C GLY A 20 -1.28 -7.20 -7.45
N GLN A 21 -1.47 -7.91 -8.56
CA GLN A 21 -1.36 -7.30 -9.88
C GLN A 21 -2.71 -6.74 -10.31
N SER A 22 -2.77 -5.47 -10.69
CA SER A 22 -3.90 -4.83 -11.33
C SER A 22 -4.20 -5.47 -12.70
N LYS A 23 -5.43 -5.31 -13.18
CA LYS A 23 -5.84 -5.68 -14.54
C LYS A 23 -4.99 -5.03 -15.64
N HIS A 24 -4.40 -3.86 -15.35
CA HIS A 24 -3.51 -3.16 -16.28
C HIS A 24 -2.06 -3.66 -16.25
N GLY A 25 -1.76 -4.68 -15.45
CA GLY A 25 -0.43 -5.29 -15.34
C GLY A 25 0.50 -4.64 -14.31
N PHE A 26 0.08 -3.56 -13.65
CA PHE A 26 0.83 -2.93 -12.57
C PHE A 26 0.70 -3.70 -11.26
N TRP A 27 1.70 -3.63 -10.40
CA TRP A 27 1.66 -4.17 -9.05
C TRP A 27 1.15 -3.11 -8.09
N VAL A 28 0.14 -3.44 -7.31
CA VAL A 28 -0.46 -2.53 -6.33
C VAL A 28 -0.16 -3.09 -4.94
N ALA A 29 0.34 -2.23 -4.06
CA ALA A 29 0.40 -2.48 -2.63
C ALA A 29 -0.53 -1.48 -1.95
N ARG A 30 -1.47 -1.95 -1.15
CA ARG A 30 -2.37 -1.10 -0.38
C ARG A 30 -2.60 -1.69 1.00
N ASP A 31 -2.68 -0.87 2.02
CA ASP A 31 -3.12 -1.31 3.33
C ASP A 31 -4.62 -1.66 3.31
N LEU A 32 -5.07 -2.39 4.34
CA LEU A 32 -6.47 -2.77 4.49
C LEU A 32 -7.40 -1.60 4.79
N GLU A 33 -6.89 -0.50 5.37
CA GLU A 33 -7.65 0.70 5.72
C GLU A 33 -7.69 1.70 4.55
N GLY A 34 -6.87 1.49 3.51
CA GLY A 34 -6.78 2.34 2.32
C GLY A 34 -6.11 3.70 2.57
N GLN A 35 -5.34 3.82 3.66
CA GLN A 35 -4.61 5.03 4.02
C GLN A 35 -3.26 5.14 3.29
N SER A 36 -2.62 4.01 3.02
CA SER A 36 -1.31 3.87 2.39
C SER A 36 -1.39 2.93 1.20
N GLU A 37 -1.24 3.49 0.00
CA GLU A 37 -1.18 2.69 -1.22
C GLU A 37 -0.12 3.17 -2.21
N GLY A 38 0.35 2.27 -3.05
CA GLY A 38 1.35 2.52 -4.07
C GLY A 38 1.17 1.63 -5.30
N ILE A 39 1.50 2.19 -6.46
CA ILE A 39 1.49 1.52 -7.76
C ILE A 39 2.94 1.34 -8.23
N PHE A 40 3.28 0.12 -8.60
CA PHE A 40 4.63 -0.32 -8.93
C PHE A 40 4.63 -1.05 -10.27
N ARG A 41 5.78 -1.06 -10.94
CA ARG A 41 5.97 -1.83 -12.19
C ARG A 41 6.30 -3.29 -11.90
N GLU A 42 6.98 -3.56 -10.79
CA GLU A 42 7.44 -4.90 -10.43
C GLU A 42 6.90 -5.34 -9.06
N LYS A 43 6.65 -6.65 -8.92
CA LYS A 43 6.23 -7.29 -7.66
C LYS A 43 7.19 -6.98 -6.52
N LYS A 44 8.49 -7.02 -6.79
CA LYS A 44 9.54 -6.85 -5.76
C LYS A 44 9.44 -5.49 -5.08
N ASP A 45 9.09 -4.45 -5.84
CA ASP A 45 9.04 -3.09 -5.31
C ASP A 45 7.76 -2.86 -4.51
N ALA A 46 6.63 -3.42 -4.97
CA ALA A 46 5.39 -3.43 -4.19
C ALA A 46 5.54 -4.16 -2.85
N VAL A 47 6.22 -5.32 -2.85
CA VAL A 47 6.50 -6.08 -1.63
C VAL A 47 7.45 -5.32 -0.70
N ARG A 48 8.50 -4.68 -1.23
CA ARG A 48 9.44 -3.87 -0.43
C ARG A 48 8.74 -2.71 0.25
N PHE A 49 7.88 -2.00 -0.48
CA PHE A 49 7.08 -0.92 0.07
C PHE A 49 6.20 -1.43 1.21
N ALA A 50 5.45 -2.50 0.99
CA ALA A 50 4.59 -3.11 2.00
C ALA A 50 5.34 -3.58 3.26
N MET A 51 6.55 -4.14 3.11
CA MET A 51 7.39 -4.53 4.24
C MET A 51 7.95 -3.32 5.00
N PHE A 52 8.31 -2.26 4.27
CA PHE A 52 8.84 -1.03 4.86
C PHE A 52 7.77 -0.30 5.67
N GLU A 53 6.60 -0.09 5.08
CA GLU A 53 5.47 0.59 5.73
C GLU A 53 4.82 -0.26 6.82
N GLY A 54 4.68 -1.57 6.59
CA GLY A 54 4.09 -2.47 7.58
C GLY A 54 4.99 -2.76 8.78
N GLY A 55 6.29 -2.48 8.70
CA GLY A 55 7.23 -2.60 9.82
C GLY A 55 7.55 -4.04 10.27
N HIS A 56 7.00 -5.07 9.62
CA HIS A 56 7.24 -6.47 9.94
C HIS A 56 7.21 -7.40 8.71
N PRO A 57 7.93 -8.54 8.71
CA PRO A 57 8.04 -9.41 7.54
C PRO A 57 6.71 -10.07 7.10
N ASN A 58 5.79 -10.26 8.05
CA ASN A 58 4.45 -10.80 7.77
C ASN A 58 3.42 -9.73 7.37
N ALA A 59 3.85 -8.50 7.09
CA ALA A 59 2.94 -7.41 6.72
C ALA A 59 2.36 -7.60 5.32
N VAL A 60 2.93 -8.49 4.51
CA VAL A 60 2.55 -8.63 3.11
C VAL A 60 1.59 -9.80 2.90
N MET A 61 0.41 -9.50 2.38
CA MET A 61 -0.57 -10.49 1.94
C MET A 61 -0.67 -10.46 0.43
N LEU A 62 -0.18 -11.51 -0.24
CA LEU A 62 -0.25 -11.63 -1.70
C LEU A 62 -1.65 -12.04 -2.13
N SER A 63 -2.31 -11.20 -2.92
CA SER A 63 -3.61 -11.50 -3.51
C SER A 63 -3.45 -12.31 -4.80
N PRO A 64 -4.14 -13.45 -4.96
CA PRO A 64 -4.27 -14.12 -6.25
C PRO A 64 -5.23 -13.39 -7.20
N ASN A 65 -6.10 -12.52 -6.66
CA ASN A 65 -7.04 -11.70 -7.41
C ASN A 65 -6.44 -10.34 -7.75
N ALA A 66 -6.96 -9.72 -8.81
CA ALA A 66 -6.51 -8.40 -9.21
C ALA A 66 -6.76 -7.35 -8.12
N VAL A 67 -5.73 -6.57 -7.80
CA VAL A 67 -5.80 -5.49 -6.82
C VAL A 67 -5.73 -4.18 -7.58
N GLU A 68 -6.79 -3.39 -7.48
CA GLU A 68 -6.85 -2.07 -8.12
C GLU A 68 -6.49 -0.97 -7.09
N PRO A 69 -5.74 0.05 -7.51
CA PRO A 69 -5.42 1.18 -6.65
C PRO A 69 -6.65 2.09 -6.49
N SER A 70 -6.76 2.75 -5.34
CA SER A 70 -7.87 3.68 -5.06
C SER A 70 -7.70 4.99 -5.81
N PHE A 71 -6.45 5.48 -5.92
CA PHE A 71 -6.06 6.67 -6.65
C PHE A 71 -5.42 6.28 -7.99
N GLY A 72 -5.89 6.90 -9.08
CA GLY A 72 -5.41 6.60 -10.44
C GLY A 72 -6.49 6.13 -11.42
N MET A 73 -7.75 6.00 -11.00
CA MET A 73 -8.90 5.72 -11.87
C MET A 73 -9.62 6.98 -12.35
N GLY A 74 -8.87 8.04 -12.69
CA GLY A 74 -9.46 9.24 -13.28
C GLY A 74 -8.49 10.41 -13.43
N VAL A 75 -7.93 10.56 -14.62
CA VAL A 75 -8.18 11.73 -15.49
C VAL A 75 -7.97 11.28 -16.93
N ARG A 76 -9.07 11.22 -17.67
CA ARG A 76 -9.11 11.14 -19.13
C ARG A 76 -9.30 12.56 -19.66
#